data_AF-A0A177KC01-F1
#
_entry.id   AF-A0A177KC01-F1
#
_cell.length_a   1.000
_cell.length_b   1.000
_cell.length_c   1.000
_cell.angle_alpha   90.00
_cell.angle_beta   90.00
_cell.angle_gamma   90.00
#
_symmetry.space_group_name_H-M   'P 1'
#
loop_
_entity.id
_entity.type
_entity.pdbx_description
1 polymer ?
#
loop_
_entity_poly.entity_id
_entity_poly.type
_entity_poly.pdbx_seq_one_letter_code
_entity_poly.pdbx_strand_id
1 'polypeptide(L)'
;MLTPAQVAEMLQLEVDEVVALILDGRLRGARLGSPLAWRIEADSVEDYLDEQAEDARLHALWRESNAASFPELWGRGRRGGE
;
A
#
# COMPACT_ATOMS: atom_id res chain seq x y z
N MET A 1 15.84 -16.02 3.42
CA MET A 1 15.50 -15.45 2.10
C MET A 1 14.34 -16.23 1.51
N LEU A 2 13.36 -15.51 0.98
CA LEU A 2 12.10 -16.04 0.43
C LEU A 2 12.16 -16.10 -1.10
N THR A 3 11.40 -16.99 -1.71
CA THR A 3 11.14 -16.96 -3.16
C THR A 3 9.99 -15.99 -3.47
N PRO A 4 9.88 -15.48 -4.71
CA PRO A 4 8.71 -14.72 -5.13
C PRO A 4 7.39 -15.45 -4.91
N ALA A 5 7.35 -16.78 -5.13
CA ALA A 5 6.16 -17.59 -4.87
C ALA A 5 5.77 -17.63 -3.39
N GLN A 6 6.74 -17.75 -2.48
CA GLN A 6 6.45 -17.71 -1.04
C GLN A 6 5.89 -16.36 -0.60
N VAL A 7 6.47 -15.26 -1.11
CA VAL A 7 5.99 -13.91 -0.80
C VAL A 7 4.62 -13.65 -1.42
N ALA A 8 4.38 -14.16 -2.63
CA ALA A 8 3.08 -14.08 -3.30
C ALA A 8 1.97 -14.74 -2.47
N GLU A 9 2.22 -15.94 -1.94
CA GLU A 9 1.28 -16.60 -1.04
C GLU A 9 1.04 -15.80 0.25
N MET A 10 2.09 -15.24 0.85
CA MET A 10 1.97 -14.45 2.08
C MET A 10 1.17 -13.15 1.90
N LEU A 11 1.39 -12.47 0.77
CA LEU A 11 0.76 -11.18 0.47
C LEU A 11 -0.58 -11.33 -0.27
N GLN A 12 -0.97 -12.56 -0.63
CA GLN A 12 -2.12 -12.85 -1.50
C GLN A 12 -2.06 -12.09 -2.84
N LEU A 13 -0.87 -12.06 -3.44
CA LEU A 13 -0.59 -11.43 -4.73
C LEU A 13 -0.19 -12.49 -5.76
N GLU A 14 -0.20 -12.12 -7.03
CA GLU A 14 0.41 -12.92 -8.09
C GLU A 14 1.94 -12.81 -8.04
N VAL A 15 2.64 -13.85 -8.52
CA VAL A 15 4.11 -13.88 -8.54
C VAL A 15 4.70 -12.73 -9.35
N ASP A 16 4.05 -12.36 -10.46
CA ASP A 16 4.49 -11.25 -11.31
C ASP A 16 4.34 -9.90 -10.61
N GLU A 17 3.35 -9.74 -9.74
CA GLU A 17 3.19 -8.53 -8.91
C GLU A 17 4.31 -8.43 -7.89
N VAL A 18 4.70 -9.54 -7.25
CA VAL A 18 5.86 -9.56 -6.36
C VAL A 18 7.14 -9.19 -7.09
N VAL A 19 7.32 -9.66 -8.32
CA VAL A 19 8.47 -9.27 -9.15
C VAL A 19 8.42 -7.77 -9.49
N ALA A 20 7.24 -7.22 -9.80
CA ALA A 20 7.08 -5.78 -10.02
C ALA A 20 7.46 -4.98 -8.77
N LEU A 21 7.06 -5.40 -7.57
CA LEU A 21 7.47 -4.74 -6.32
C LEU A 21 8.99 -4.71 -6.12
N ILE A 22 9.71 -5.76 -6.55
CA ILE A 22 11.18 -5.76 -6.52
C ILE A 22 11.74 -4.74 -7.53
N LEU A 23 11.19 -4.72 -8.75
CA LEU A 23 11.63 -3.81 -9.81
C LEU A 23 11.35 -2.34 -9.46
N ASP A 24 10.26 -2.08 -8.76
CA ASP A 24 9.87 -0.76 -8.26
C ASP A 24 10.64 -0.36 -7.00
N GLY A 25 11.50 -1.23 -6.47
CA GLY A 25 12.31 -0.97 -5.27
C GLY A 25 11.53 -1.02 -3.97
N ARG A 26 10.27 -1.48 -3.99
CA ARG A 26 9.41 -1.64 -2.80
C ARG A 26 9.75 -2.90 -2.00
N LEU A 27 10.33 -3.90 -2.65
CA LEU A 27 10.89 -5.09 -1.99
C LEU A 27 12.38 -5.23 -2.29
N ARG A 28 13.19 -5.49 -1.27
CA ARG A 28 14.61 -5.81 -1.41
C ARG A 28 14.76 -7.24 -1.91
N GLY A 29 15.23 -7.38 -3.15
CA GLY A 29 15.47 -8.68 -3.78
C GLY A 29 16.67 -8.70 -4.72
N ALA A 30 17.30 -9.87 -4.84
CA ALA A 30 18.43 -10.10 -5.74
C ALA A 30 18.29 -11.42 -6.49
N ARG A 31 18.87 -11.51 -7.70
CA ARG A 31 19.00 -12.78 -8.43
C ARG A 31 20.25 -13.50 -7.97
N LEU A 32 20.09 -14.65 -7.34
CA LEU A 32 21.18 -15.44 -6.75
C LEU A 32 21.14 -16.89 -7.26
N GLY A 33 22.30 -17.55 -7.30
CA GLY A 33 22.44 -18.97 -7.62
C GLY A 33 22.69 -19.30 -9.10
N SER A 34 22.70 -20.60 -9.40
CA SER A 34 22.80 -21.15 -10.77
C SER A 34 21.78 -22.30 -10.92
N PRO A 35 20.69 -22.12 -11.70
CA PRO A 35 20.33 -20.92 -12.44
C PRO A 35 19.98 -19.74 -11.52
N LEU A 36 20.09 -18.51 -12.06
CA LEU A 36 19.73 -17.30 -11.34
C LEU A 36 18.25 -17.30 -10.96
N ALA A 37 17.95 -17.25 -9.67
CA ALA A 37 16.60 -17.17 -9.14
C ALA A 37 16.46 -15.97 -8.20
N TRP A 38 15.31 -15.32 -8.21
CA TRP A 38 15.01 -14.23 -7.29
C TRP A 38 14.96 -14.72 -5.84
N ARG A 39 15.58 -13.94 -4.96
CA ARG A 39 15.57 -14.12 -3.50
C ARG A 39 15.24 -12.78 -2.85
N ILE A 40 14.29 -12.82 -1.93
CA ILE A 40 13.74 -11.66 -1.25
C ILE A 40 14.14 -11.72 0.23
N GLU A 41 14.52 -10.59 0.80
CA GLU A 41 14.80 -10.47 2.24
C GLU A 41 13.49 -10.48 3.03
N ALA A 42 13.43 -11.26 4.12
CA ALA A 42 12.21 -11.38 4.93
C ALA A 42 11.85 -10.05 5.61
N ASP A 43 12.85 -9.39 6.20
CA ASP A 43 12.70 -8.07 6.84
C ASP A 43 12.13 -7.04 5.86
N SER A 44 12.46 -7.12 4.56
CA SER A 44 11.88 -6.21 3.57
C SER A 44 10.39 -6.44 3.32
N VAL A 45 9.91 -7.66 3.50
CA VAL A 45 8.48 -7.97 3.39
C VAL A 45 7.74 -7.46 4.62
N GLU A 46 8.36 -7.55 5.81
CA GLU A 46 7.83 -6.96 7.04
C GLU A 46 7.76 -5.43 6.94
N ASP A 47 8.85 -4.78 6.53
CA ASP A 47 8.90 -3.32 6.28
C ASP A 47 7.78 -2.89 5.32
N TYR A 48 7.58 -3.63 4.22
CA TYR A 48 6.52 -3.36 3.24
C TYR A 48 5.12 -3.46 3.85
N LEU A 49 4.86 -4.47 4.68
CA LEU A 49 3.56 -4.66 5.33
C LEU A 49 3.25 -3.54 6.33
N ASP A 50 4.25 -3.08 7.08
CA ASP A 50 4.11 -1.96 8.01
C ASP A 50 3.75 -0.66 7.26
N GLU A 51 4.41 -0.40 6.13
CA GLU A 51 4.06 0.73 5.25
C GLU A 51 2.61 0.64 4.75
N GLN A 52 2.18 -0.54 4.28
CA GLN A 52 0.81 -0.73 3.79
C GLN A 52 -0.25 -0.61 4.91
N ALA A 53 0.07 -1.05 6.12
CA ALA A 53 -0.81 -0.91 7.27
C ALA A 53 -1.01 0.56 7.65
N GLU A 54 0.06 1.36 7.63
CA GLU A 54 -0.04 2.81 7.88
C GLU A 54 -0.81 3.51 6.76
N ASP A 55 -0.55 3.21 5.48
CA ASP A 55 -1.31 3.78 4.36
C ASP A 55 -2.82 3.52 4.49
N ALA A 56 -3.19 2.29 4.86
CA ALA A 56 -4.58 1.93 5.11
C ALA A 56 -5.18 2.71 6.30
N ARG A 57 -4.39 2.89 7.36
CA ARG A 57 -4.77 3.66 8.55
C ARG A 57 -4.99 5.14 8.22
N LEU A 58 -4.09 5.75 7.46
CA LEU A 58 -4.19 7.14 6.99
C LEU A 58 -5.43 7.34 6.11
N HIS A 59 -5.68 6.44 5.17
CA HIS A 59 -6.87 6.51 4.32
C HIS A 59 -8.18 6.37 5.10
N ALA A 60 -8.23 5.49 6.12
CA ALA A 60 -9.40 5.35 6.96
C ALA A 60 -9.71 6.64 7.74
N LEU A 61 -8.69 7.24 8.35
CA LEU A 61 -8.83 8.50 9.09
C LEU A 61 -9.25 9.67 8.18
N TRP A 62 -8.71 9.73 6.96
CA TRP A 62 -9.09 10.76 6.00
C TRP A 62 -10.57 10.66 5.60
N ARG A 63 -11.09 9.44 5.37
CA ARG A 63 -12.52 9.22 5.07
C ARG A 63 -13.42 9.64 6.22
N GLU A 64 -13.05 9.30 7.46
CA GLU A 64 -13.81 9.69 8.65
C GLU A 64 -13.83 11.21 8.85
N SER A 65 -12.68 11.87 8.71
CA SER A 65 -12.56 13.32 8.80
C SER A 65 -13.37 14.04 7.72
N ASN A 66 -13.39 13.53 6.48
CA ASN A 66 -14.21 14.07 5.40
C ASN A 66 -15.72 13.90 5.67
N ALA A 67 -16.14 12.75 6.20
CA ALA A 67 -17.55 12.51 6.56
C ALA A 67 -18.04 13.37 7.74
N ALA A 68 -17.14 13.69 8.69
CA ALA A 68 -17.43 14.59 9.80
C ALA A 68 -17.38 16.08 9.41
N SER A 69 -16.81 16.40 8.24
CA SER A 69 -16.59 17.76 7.76
C SER A 69 -17.76 18.28 6.90
N PHE A 70 -18.74 18.89 7.59
CA PHE A 70 -19.53 20.09 7.20
C PHE A 70 -20.92 19.98 6.52
N PRO A 71 -22.00 19.91 7.32
CA PRO A 71 -23.35 20.32 6.91
C PRO A 71 -23.56 21.84 6.79
N GLU A 72 -22.86 22.69 7.56
CA GLU A 72 -23.19 24.12 7.64
C GLU A 72 -22.49 25.04 6.63
N LEU A 73 -21.43 24.58 5.93
CA LEU A 73 -20.65 25.44 5.01
C LEU A 73 -21.32 25.71 3.65
N TRP A 74 -22.38 24.97 3.29
CA TRP A 74 -23.17 25.20 2.07
C TRP A 74 -24.51 25.90 2.33
N GLY A 75 -24.82 26.22 3.59
CA GLY A 75 -26.13 26.67 4.04
C GLY A 75 -26.20 28.13 4.47
N ARG A 76 -25.98 29.08 3.55
CA ARG A 76 -26.72 30.37 3.48
C ARG A 76 -26.26 31.26 2.33
N GLY A 77 -26.50 30.80 1.11
CA GLY A 77 -26.55 31.64 -0.09
C GLY A 77 -27.99 31.95 -0.51
N ARG A 78 -28.80 32.63 0.32
CA ARG A 78 -29.99 33.38 -0.15
C ARG A 78 -30.61 34.19 0.99
N ARG A 79 -30.53 35.51 0.88
CA ARG A 79 -31.69 36.38 0.66
C ARG A 79 -31.20 37.79 0.33
N GLY A 80 -31.27 38.12 -0.95
CA GLY A 80 -31.54 39.47 -1.39
C GLY A 80 -33.05 39.76 -1.27
N GLY A 81 -33.39 41.03 -1.16
CA GLY A 81 -34.74 41.58 -0.94
C GLY A 81 -35.00 41.83 0.55
N GLU A 82 -35.31 43.03 1.02
CA GLU A 82 -35.75 44.29 0.40
C GLU A 82 -35.33 45.45 1.33
#